data_AF-A0A4R9BS82-F1
#
_entry.id   AF-A0A4R9BS82-F1
#
_cell.length_a   1.000
_cell.length_b   1.000
_cell.length_c   1.000
_cell.angle_alpha   90.00
_cell.angle_beta   90.00
_cell.angle_gamma   90.00
#
_symmetry.space_group_name_H-M   'P 1'
#
loop_
_entity.id
_entity.type
_entity.pdbx_description
1 polymer ?
#
loop_
_entity_poly.entity_id
_entity_poly.type
_entity_poly.pdbx_seq_one_letter_code
_entity_poly.pdbx_strand_id
1 'polypeptide(L)'
;MHKLNKKTETEEGAGGITSNYDDARRNLIKTLGSILRKPVLAVVIAGTMSLSFGGCAANGEETDAEPLVTPTDAVQEPVTAFAFGDVVSLATVTDDLGTYTHMTISPEAEAMSLNTAIIDPTVAETGYTDADTLSAQKFIVTFSIEEVYDSSTIDTHRTVGWEAWKEKNREKYILESQVSILDNNDGVDRPGLINNNDLDRNPEFIRDGGARMQDATIDVTSITATDDPTWGKFFGFTMTGSADYRVTDAAAIAAAKVEFPDWSAEDLEAKLETDLLDNTGTNVWRTTYSLNFTVMKEDGRWKIGGYDNQFSSNGNLWIR
;
A
#
# COMPACT_ATOMS: atom_id res chain seq x y z
N MET A 1 54.03 -21.83 14.03
CA MET A 1 54.03 -21.13 12.72
C MET A 1 52.69 -21.38 12.04
N HIS A 2 51.74 -20.45 12.18
CA HIS A 2 50.44 -20.48 11.50
C HIS A 2 50.30 -19.20 10.71
N LYS A 3 50.08 -19.34 9.40
CA LYS A 3 49.90 -18.24 8.45
C LYS A 3 48.47 -17.72 8.57
N LEU A 4 48.33 -16.44 8.92
CA LEU A 4 47.09 -15.68 8.75
C LEU A 4 46.95 -15.30 7.28
N ASN A 5 45.92 -15.83 6.62
CA ASN A 5 45.48 -15.35 5.31
C ASN A 5 44.65 -14.09 5.52
N LYS A 6 45.19 -12.96 5.08
CA LYS A 6 44.51 -11.67 5.01
C LYS A 6 43.57 -11.71 3.80
N LYS A 7 42.26 -11.79 4.04
CA LYS A 7 41.23 -11.66 3.00
C LYS A 7 41.10 -10.17 2.68
N THR A 8 41.36 -9.80 1.44
CA THR A 8 41.20 -8.45 0.91
C THR A 8 39.71 -8.16 0.81
N GLU A 9 39.21 -7.21 1.60
CA GLU A 9 37.90 -6.59 1.39
C GLU A 9 37.93 -5.85 0.05
N THR A 10 36.97 -6.16 -0.81
CA THR A 10 36.72 -5.42 -2.04
C THR A 10 35.52 -4.53 -1.73
N GLU A 11 35.68 -3.23 -1.92
CA GLU A 11 34.67 -2.19 -1.70
C GLU A 11 33.37 -2.52 -2.46
N GLU A 12 32.28 -2.73 -1.71
CA GLU A 12 30.90 -2.68 -2.23
C GLU A 12 30.53 -1.22 -2.49
N GLY A 13 30.81 -0.74 -3.70
CA GLY A 13 30.37 0.56 -4.18
C GLY A 13 29.02 0.47 -4.91
N ALA A 14 28.01 1.17 -4.36
CA ALA A 14 26.91 1.82 -5.10
C ALA A 14 26.13 1.00 -6.17
N GLY A 15 25.83 -0.28 -5.93
CA GLY A 15 25.07 -1.14 -6.86
C GLY A 15 23.54 -1.15 -6.71
N GLY A 16 22.96 -0.37 -5.79
CA GLY A 16 21.56 -0.53 -5.38
C GLY A 16 20.49 0.10 -6.28
N ILE A 17 20.81 1.19 -6.99
CA ILE A 17 19.78 2.01 -7.68
C ILE A 17 19.50 1.51 -9.11
N THR A 18 20.54 1.07 -9.84
CA THR A 18 20.38 0.58 -11.22
C THR A 18 19.78 -0.83 -11.30
N SER A 19 20.02 -1.67 -10.29
CA SER A 19 19.48 -3.03 -10.24
C SER A 19 17.95 -3.05 -10.14
N ASN A 20 17.37 -2.17 -9.32
CA ASN A 20 15.93 -2.16 -9.04
C ASN A 20 15.11 -1.56 -10.19
N TYR A 21 15.63 -0.53 -10.88
CA TYR A 21 15.03 -0.02 -12.12
C TYR A 21 15.06 -1.08 -13.21
N ASP A 22 16.19 -1.79 -13.36
CA ASP A 22 16.28 -2.90 -14.29
C ASP A 22 15.34 -4.05 -13.90
N ASP A 23 15.02 -4.27 -12.62
CA ASP A 23 14.07 -5.29 -12.19
C ASP A 23 12.61 -4.91 -12.49
N ALA A 24 12.19 -3.66 -12.22
CA ALA A 24 10.88 -3.17 -12.62
C ALA A 24 10.71 -3.21 -14.16
N ARG A 25 11.75 -2.79 -14.90
CA ARG A 25 11.81 -2.89 -16.36
C ARG A 25 11.86 -4.34 -16.85
N ARG A 26 12.61 -5.23 -16.20
CA ARG A 26 12.66 -6.68 -16.50
C ARG A 26 11.31 -7.34 -16.22
N ASN A 27 10.61 -6.93 -15.17
CA ASN A 27 9.27 -7.41 -14.84
C ASN A 27 8.25 -6.94 -15.88
N LEU A 28 8.33 -5.68 -16.33
CA LEU A 28 7.56 -5.16 -17.46
C LEU A 28 7.85 -5.96 -18.75
N ILE A 29 9.13 -6.17 -19.10
CA ILE A 29 9.57 -6.89 -20.31
C ILE A 29 9.20 -8.38 -20.27
N LYS A 30 9.45 -9.09 -19.14
CA LYS A 30 9.11 -10.51 -18.98
C LYS A 30 7.61 -10.74 -19.06
N THR A 31 6.83 -9.86 -18.44
CA THR A 31 5.37 -9.99 -18.38
C THR A 31 4.74 -9.75 -19.75
N LEU A 32 5.17 -8.70 -20.47
CA LEU A 32 4.59 -8.34 -21.77
C LEU A 32 5.07 -9.25 -22.91
N GLY A 33 6.30 -9.75 -22.84
CA GLY A 33 6.80 -10.80 -23.75
C GLY A 33 6.05 -12.14 -23.63
N SER A 34 5.43 -12.40 -22.47
CA SER A 34 4.62 -13.62 -22.24
C SER A 34 3.20 -13.53 -22.81
N ILE A 35 2.65 -12.32 -22.90
CA ILE A 35 1.30 -12.05 -23.45
C ILE A 35 1.32 -12.16 -24.98
N LEU A 36 2.40 -11.74 -25.64
CA LEU A 36 2.57 -11.82 -27.10
C LEU A 36 2.82 -13.24 -27.64
N ARG A 37 2.92 -14.27 -26.78
CA ARG A 37 3.19 -15.67 -27.19
C ARG A 37 2.05 -16.64 -26.97
N LYS A 38 0.87 -16.21 -26.51
CA LYS A 38 -0.27 -17.12 -26.31
C LYS A 38 -1.14 -17.18 -27.57
N PRO A 39 -1.35 -18.35 -28.19
CA PRO A 39 -2.32 -18.50 -29.26
C PRO A 39 -3.74 -18.31 -28.69
N VAL A 40 -4.49 -17.38 -29.28
CA VAL A 40 -5.89 -17.12 -28.95
C VAL A 40 -6.73 -18.34 -29.34
N LEU A 41 -7.10 -19.16 -28.36
CA LEU A 41 -8.09 -20.22 -28.52
C LEU A 41 -9.46 -19.65 -28.12
N ALA A 42 -10.28 -19.34 -29.10
CA ALA A 42 -11.66 -18.90 -28.90
C ALA A 42 -12.48 -20.02 -28.26
N VAL A 43 -13.00 -19.80 -27.04
CA VAL A 43 -13.98 -20.68 -26.40
C VAL A 43 -15.36 -20.02 -26.47
N VAL A 44 -16.28 -20.79 -27.03
CA VAL A 44 -17.67 -20.47 -27.33
C VAL A 44 -18.51 -20.36 -26.06
N ILE A 45 -19.32 -19.31 -25.98
CA ILE A 45 -20.30 -19.04 -24.92
C ILE A 45 -21.51 -19.98 -25.07
N ALA A 46 -21.83 -20.70 -24.00
CA ALA A 46 -23.15 -21.25 -23.69
C ALA A 46 -23.28 -21.13 -22.15
N GLY A 47 -24.28 -20.52 -21.53
CA GLY A 47 -25.66 -20.28 -21.92
C GLY A 47 -26.56 -21.13 -21.02
N THR A 48 -26.93 -20.64 -19.83
CA THR A 48 -28.09 -21.14 -19.06
C THR A 48 -28.51 -20.17 -17.97
N MET A 49 -29.71 -19.58 -18.13
CA MET A 49 -30.48 -18.94 -17.08
C MET A 49 -31.10 -20.02 -16.16
N SER A 50 -31.13 -19.78 -14.85
CA SER A 50 -32.02 -20.49 -13.92
C SER A 50 -32.67 -19.49 -12.97
N LEU A 51 -33.99 -19.33 -13.11
CA LEU A 51 -34.87 -18.72 -12.12
C LEU A 51 -35.22 -19.75 -11.04
N SER A 52 -35.26 -19.36 -9.78
CA SER A 52 -36.10 -20.04 -8.78
C SER A 52 -36.49 -19.12 -7.63
N PHE A 53 -37.80 -19.04 -7.42
CA PHE A 53 -38.55 -18.42 -6.35
C PHE A 53 -38.31 -19.11 -4.99
N GLY A 54 -38.50 -18.37 -3.90
CA GLY A 54 -38.73 -18.93 -2.57
C GLY A 54 -38.80 -17.86 -1.49
N GLY A 55 -39.99 -17.34 -1.22
CA GLY A 55 -40.29 -16.53 -0.04
C GLY A 55 -40.72 -17.39 1.15
N CYS A 56 -40.51 -16.90 2.36
CA CYS A 56 -41.33 -17.18 3.54
C CYS A 56 -41.20 -16.00 4.51
N ALA A 57 -42.34 -15.35 4.77
CA ALA A 57 -42.53 -14.45 5.89
C ALA A 57 -42.85 -15.28 7.14
N ALA A 58 -42.32 -14.88 8.29
CA ALA A 58 -42.82 -15.28 9.60
C ALA A 58 -42.78 -14.07 10.55
N ASN A 59 -43.97 -13.63 10.94
CA ASN A 59 -44.20 -12.72 12.06
C ASN A 59 -43.82 -13.44 13.37
N GLY A 60 -43.13 -12.73 14.26
CA GLY A 60 -42.83 -13.20 15.61
C GLY A 60 -42.66 -12.03 16.58
N GLU A 61 -43.74 -11.79 17.33
CA GLU A 61 -43.85 -11.26 18.70
C GLU A 61 -43.05 -10.02 19.14
N GLU A 62 -43.80 -8.94 19.36
CA GLU A 62 -43.46 -7.84 20.27
C GLU A 62 -43.28 -8.40 21.69
N THR A 63 -42.06 -8.29 22.23
CA THR A 63 -41.81 -8.41 23.66
C THR A 63 -41.44 -7.02 24.17
N ASP A 64 -42.32 -6.48 25.00
CA ASP A 64 -42.17 -5.23 25.74
C ASP A 64 -40.94 -5.33 26.67
N ALA A 65 -39.88 -4.62 26.33
CA ALA A 65 -38.66 -4.50 27.14
C ALA A 65 -38.39 -3.02 27.41
N GLU A 66 -38.22 -2.71 28.69
CA GLU A 66 -37.99 -1.39 29.27
C GLU A 66 -36.89 -0.59 28.54
N PRO A 67 -36.97 0.75 28.50
CA PRO A 67 -36.02 1.57 27.76
C PRO A 67 -34.62 1.45 28.36
N LEU A 68 -33.75 0.66 27.71
CA LEU A 68 -32.32 0.72 27.93
C LEU A 68 -31.82 2.11 27.53
N VAL A 69 -31.11 2.73 28.47
CA VAL A 69 -30.39 3.99 28.33
C VAL A 69 -29.67 4.03 26.98
N THR A 70 -30.12 4.92 26.10
CA THR A 70 -29.40 5.23 24.85
C THR A 70 -28.01 5.71 25.24
N PRO A 71 -26.92 5.13 24.71
CA PRO A 71 -25.61 5.74 24.85
C PRO A 71 -25.72 7.14 24.26
N THR A 72 -25.43 8.14 25.08
CA THR A 72 -25.22 9.50 24.59
C THR A 72 -24.15 9.39 23.51
N ASP A 73 -24.53 9.61 22.26
CA ASP A 73 -23.59 9.94 21.19
C ASP A 73 -22.77 11.10 21.73
N ALA A 74 -21.56 10.79 22.20
CA ALA A 74 -20.54 11.80 22.33
C ALA A 74 -20.34 12.28 20.90
N VAL A 75 -20.88 13.46 20.60
CA VAL A 75 -20.50 14.24 19.43
C VAL A 75 -18.99 14.37 19.52
N GLN A 76 -18.26 13.49 18.85
CA GLN A 76 -16.85 13.70 18.59
C GLN A 76 -16.79 14.98 17.76
N GLU A 77 -16.29 16.03 18.38
CA GLU A 77 -15.87 17.25 17.69
C GLU A 77 -15.09 16.83 16.42
N PRO A 78 -15.34 17.46 15.26
CA PRO A 78 -14.65 17.12 14.03
C PRO A 78 -13.14 17.18 14.29
N VAL A 79 -12.47 16.06 14.02
CA VAL A 79 -11.02 15.91 14.17
C VAL A 79 -10.36 17.07 13.41
N THR A 80 -9.85 18.05 14.16
CA THR A 80 -9.08 19.17 13.61
C THR A 80 -7.92 18.58 12.83
N ALA A 81 -7.70 19.03 11.58
CA ALA A 81 -6.62 18.51 10.74
C ALA A 81 -5.29 18.47 11.51
N PHE A 82 -4.84 17.26 11.82
CA PHE A 82 -3.54 17.05 12.44
C PHE A 82 -2.55 16.76 11.33
N ALA A 83 -1.47 17.53 11.27
CA ALA A 83 -0.33 17.21 10.44
C ALA A 83 0.59 16.27 11.23
N PHE A 84 0.90 15.12 10.65
CA PHE A 84 1.84 14.17 11.22
C PHE A 84 2.85 13.77 10.15
N GLY A 85 4.09 14.23 10.29
CA GLY A 85 5.09 14.08 9.23
C GLY A 85 4.63 14.76 7.95
N ASP A 86 4.58 14.00 6.87
CA ASP A 86 4.18 14.49 5.54
C ASP A 86 2.67 14.42 5.29
N VAL A 87 1.86 13.89 6.21
CA VAL A 87 0.43 13.63 5.96
C VAL A 87 -0.52 14.52 6.75
N VAL A 88 -1.72 14.71 6.19
CA VAL A 88 -2.84 15.45 6.77
C VAL A 88 -4.14 14.68 6.60
N SER A 89 -5.15 14.97 7.42
CA SER A 89 -6.47 14.35 7.31
C SER A 89 -7.15 14.68 5.98
N LEU A 90 -7.70 13.66 5.32
CA LEU A 90 -8.49 13.78 4.08
C LEU A 90 -9.99 13.70 4.37
N ALA A 91 -10.44 12.61 4.99
CA ALA A 91 -11.85 12.35 5.25
C ALA A 91 -12.04 11.31 6.35
N THR A 92 -13.18 11.33 7.04
CA THR A 92 -13.60 10.23 7.90
C THR A 92 -14.25 9.13 7.06
N VAL A 93 -13.84 7.89 7.28
CA VAL A 93 -14.36 6.68 6.62
C VAL A 93 -14.99 5.80 7.68
N THR A 94 -16.22 5.34 7.42
CA THR A 94 -16.93 4.36 8.23
C THR A 94 -17.29 3.17 7.34
N ASP A 95 -16.90 1.97 7.76
CA ASP A 95 -17.22 0.71 7.09
C ASP A 95 -17.49 -0.39 8.16
N ASP A 96 -17.62 -1.64 7.73
CA ASP A 96 -17.93 -2.78 8.61
C ASP A 96 -16.86 -3.06 9.67
N LEU A 97 -15.64 -2.50 9.54
CA LEU A 97 -14.54 -2.64 10.49
C LEU A 97 -14.48 -1.47 11.49
N GLY A 98 -15.31 -0.44 11.33
CA GLY A 98 -15.37 0.71 12.23
C GLY A 98 -15.13 2.04 11.52
N THR A 99 -14.71 3.06 12.29
CA THR A 99 -14.51 4.42 11.76
C THR A 99 -13.06 4.87 11.93
N TYR A 100 -12.46 5.45 10.89
CA TYR A 100 -11.13 6.04 10.97
C TYR A 100 -11.04 7.32 10.13
N THR A 101 -10.05 8.17 10.44
CA THR A 101 -9.68 9.30 9.60
C THR A 101 -8.67 8.83 8.56
N HIS A 102 -9.10 8.87 7.30
CA HIS A 102 -8.27 8.62 6.13
C HIS A 102 -7.33 9.80 5.90
N MET A 103 -6.08 9.50 5.54
CA MET A 103 -5.00 10.47 5.41
C MET A 103 -4.60 10.68 3.95
N THR A 104 -4.09 11.87 3.65
CA THR A 104 -3.49 12.22 2.36
C THR A 104 -2.17 12.95 2.56
N ILE A 105 -1.39 13.10 1.49
CA ILE A 105 -0.14 13.86 1.51
C ILE A 105 -0.43 15.35 1.72
N SER A 106 0.33 16.00 2.59
CA SER A 106 0.29 17.45 2.78
C SER A 106 0.70 18.15 1.48
N PRO A 107 -0.02 19.18 1.02
CA PRO A 107 0.39 19.95 -0.15
C PRO A 107 1.72 20.70 0.06
N GLU A 108 2.16 20.83 1.32
CA GLU A 108 3.42 21.48 1.71
C GLU A 108 4.59 20.48 1.87
N ALA A 109 4.34 19.17 1.77
CA ALA A 109 5.39 18.16 1.87
C ALA A 109 6.44 18.32 0.75
N GLU A 110 7.70 18.00 1.04
CA GLU A 110 8.79 18.12 0.07
C GLU A 110 8.52 17.27 -1.18
N ALA A 111 7.96 16.06 -1.01
CA ALA A 111 7.56 15.18 -2.09
C ALA A 111 6.43 15.74 -2.99
N MET A 112 5.77 16.84 -2.61
CA MET A 112 4.80 17.56 -3.44
C MET A 112 5.41 18.73 -4.22
N SER A 113 6.72 18.93 -4.11
CA SER A 113 7.50 19.94 -4.82
C SER A 113 8.53 19.28 -5.75
N LEU A 114 8.89 19.99 -6.83
CA LEU A 114 9.87 19.47 -7.78
C LEU A 114 11.29 19.63 -7.22
N ASN A 115 11.99 18.54 -6.99
CA ASN A 115 13.41 18.54 -6.69
C ASN A 115 14.19 18.19 -7.97
N THR A 116 14.88 19.16 -8.56
CA THR A 116 15.61 18.92 -9.82
C THR A 116 16.86 18.07 -9.65
N ALA A 117 17.35 17.87 -8.42
CA ALA A 117 18.55 17.07 -8.15
C ALA A 117 18.31 15.56 -8.30
N ILE A 118 17.06 15.10 -8.22
CA ILE A 118 16.66 13.69 -8.37
C ILE A 118 16.13 13.36 -9.77
N ILE A 119 16.04 14.35 -10.66
CA ILE A 119 15.55 14.20 -12.04
C ILE A 119 16.70 13.77 -12.93
N ASP A 120 16.58 12.60 -13.53
CA ASP A 120 17.54 12.07 -14.49
C ASP A 120 17.43 12.83 -15.84
N PRO A 121 18.55 13.06 -16.55
CA PRO A 121 18.55 13.72 -17.87
C PRO A 121 17.59 13.11 -18.91
N THR A 122 17.28 11.81 -18.79
CA THR A 122 16.32 11.11 -19.66
C THR A 122 14.93 11.75 -19.69
N VAL A 123 14.52 12.46 -18.64
CA VAL A 123 13.25 13.21 -18.58
C VAL A 123 13.19 14.27 -19.68
N ALA A 124 14.24 15.09 -19.79
CA ALA A 124 14.33 16.13 -20.81
C ALA A 124 14.51 15.52 -22.21
N GLU A 125 15.29 14.45 -22.35
CA GLU A 125 15.52 13.75 -23.63
C GLU A 125 14.23 13.16 -24.21
N THR A 126 13.34 12.66 -23.35
CA THR A 126 12.01 12.15 -23.72
C THR A 126 11.04 13.27 -24.11
N GLY A 127 11.41 14.54 -23.86
CA GLY A 127 10.61 15.72 -24.16
C GLY A 127 9.52 16.01 -23.14
N TYR A 128 9.60 15.42 -21.94
CA TYR A 128 8.75 15.82 -20.82
C TYR A 128 9.20 17.17 -20.26
N THR A 129 8.23 17.95 -19.78
CA THR A 129 8.49 19.24 -19.13
C THR A 129 8.54 19.08 -17.61
N ASP A 130 9.14 20.05 -16.91
CA ASP A 130 9.08 20.14 -15.44
C ASP A 130 7.64 20.10 -14.90
N ALA A 131 6.69 20.66 -15.65
CA ALA A 131 5.28 20.64 -15.31
C ALA A 131 4.67 19.24 -15.43
N ASP A 132 5.05 18.46 -16.45
CA ASP A 132 4.65 17.06 -16.58
C ASP A 132 5.24 16.23 -15.44
N THR A 133 6.53 16.42 -15.15
CA THR A 133 7.25 15.73 -14.08
C THR A 133 6.60 15.98 -12.72
N LEU A 134 6.37 17.25 -12.36
CA LEU A 134 5.71 17.60 -11.10
C LEU A 134 4.29 17.05 -11.04
N SER A 135 3.55 17.09 -12.15
CA SER A 135 2.18 16.56 -12.19
C SER A 135 2.14 15.04 -12.01
N ALA A 136 3.07 14.30 -12.62
CA ALA A 136 3.18 12.84 -12.46
C ALA A 136 3.67 12.47 -11.04
N GLN A 137 4.62 13.22 -10.49
CA GLN A 137 5.11 13.05 -9.13
C GLN A 137 3.98 13.23 -8.11
N LYS A 138 3.22 14.33 -8.20
CA LYS A 138 2.07 14.57 -7.30
C LYS A 138 1.04 13.44 -7.40
N PHE A 139 0.76 12.96 -8.60
CA PHE A 139 -0.15 11.84 -8.81
C PHE A 139 0.33 10.60 -8.05
N ILE A 140 1.59 10.19 -8.24
CA ILE A 140 2.07 8.92 -7.68
C ILE A 140 2.35 8.99 -6.18
N VAL A 141 2.76 10.14 -5.66
CA VAL A 141 2.92 10.38 -4.22
C VAL A 141 1.56 10.36 -3.53
N THR A 142 0.54 11.02 -4.11
CA THR A 142 -0.83 10.98 -3.57
C THR A 142 -1.38 9.56 -3.58
N PHE A 143 -1.24 8.84 -4.70
CA PHE A 143 -1.62 7.43 -4.78
C PHE A 143 -0.92 6.57 -3.72
N SER A 144 0.38 6.81 -3.49
CA SER A 144 1.14 6.04 -2.49
C SER A 144 0.60 6.26 -1.09
N ILE A 145 0.30 7.49 -0.70
CA ILE A 145 -0.27 7.75 0.63
C ILE A 145 -1.69 7.20 0.75
N GLU A 146 -2.59 7.52 -0.19
CA GLU A 146 -4.01 7.19 -0.08
C GLU A 146 -4.30 5.70 -0.33
N GLU A 147 -3.61 5.08 -1.29
CA GLU A 147 -3.94 3.74 -1.76
C GLU A 147 -2.88 2.69 -1.39
N VAL A 148 -1.64 3.08 -1.05
CA VAL A 148 -0.61 2.12 -0.61
C VAL A 148 -0.45 2.14 0.91
N TYR A 149 -0.38 3.32 1.53
CA TYR A 149 -0.14 3.42 2.97
C TYR A 149 -1.45 3.32 3.73
N ASP A 150 -2.43 4.17 3.40
CA ASP A 150 -3.66 4.29 4.17
C ASP A 150 -4.90 3.67 3.51
N SER A 151 -4.69 2.69 2.63
CA SER A 151 -5.78 1.91 2.04
C SER A 151 -6.53 1.11 3.10
N SER A 152 -7.84 0.91 2.95
CA SER A 152 -8.61 0.00 3.80
C SER A 152 -8.20 -1.47 3.62
N THR A 153 -7.51 -1.81 2.53
CA THR A 153 -7.05 -3.18 2.23
C THR A 153 -6.03 -3.72 3.23
N ILE A 154 -5.38 -2.85 4.00
CA ILE A 154 -4.46 -3.27 5.08
C ILE A 154 -5.21 -3.80 6.31
N ASP A 155 -6.52 -3.54 6.44
CA ASP A 155 -7.34 -4.04 7.56
C ASP A 155 -8.01 -5.39 7.23
N THR A 156 -8.26 -5.65 5.94
CA THR A 156 -9.06 -6.78 5.49
C THR A 156 -8.19 -7.93 5.01
N HIS A 157 -8.65 -9.16 5.23
CA HIS A 157 -8.07 -10.35 4.59
C HIS A 157 -7.92 -10.14 3.08
N ARG A 158 -6.75 -10.54 2.60
CA ARG A 158 -6.25 -10.36 1.22
C ARG A 158 -7.29 -10.37 0.11
N THR A 159 -8.12 -11.41 0.00
CA THR A 159 -9.02 -11.57 -1.15
C THR A 159 -10.18 -10.58 -1.14
N VAL A 160 -10.73 -10.25 0.04
CA VAL A 160 -11.91 -9.37 0.12
C VAL A 160 -11.50 -7.93 -0.13
N GLY A 161 -10.42 -7.47 0.52
CA GLY A 161 -9.91 -6.11 0.33
C GLY A 161 -9.44 -5.85 -1.09
N TRP A 162 -8.63 -6.76 -1.65
CA TRP A 162 -8.03 -6.57 -2.97
C TRP A 162 -9.06 -6.50 -4.09
N GLU A 163 -10.03 -7.42 -4.11
CA GLU A 163 -11.05 -7.42 -5.17
C GLU A 163 -11.95 -6.19 -5.10
N ALA A 164 -12.37 -5.79 -3.89
CA ALA A 164 -13.14 -4.58 -3.68
C ALA A 164 -12.36 -3.32 -4.09
N TRP A 165 -11.06 -3.26 -3.76
CA TRP A 165 -10.19 -2.18 -4.20
C TRP A 165 -10.08 -2.14 -5.72
N LYS A 166 -9.82 -3.27 -6.38
CA LYS A 166 -9.71 -3.35 -7.84
C LYS A 166 -10.98 -2.85 -8.51
N GLU A 167 -12.15 -3.32 -8.08
CA GLU A 167 -13.43 -2.91 -8.67
C GLU A 167 -13.62 -1.38 -8.62
N LYS A 168 -13.28 -0.77 -7.48
CA LYS A 168 -13.42 0.68 -7.27
C LYS A 168 -12.36 1.52 -8.01
N ASN A 169 -11.12 1.05 -8.03
CA ASN A 169 -9.95 1.89 -8.30
C ASN A 169 -9.23 1.59 -9.63
N ARG A 170 -9.48 0.42 -10.26
CA ARG A 170 -8.80 0.02 -11.51
C ARG A 170 -8.88 1.08 -12.60
N GLU A 171 -10.09 1.55 -12.90
CA GLU A 171 -10.32 2.50 -13.99
C GLU A 171 -9.72 3.85 -13.64
N LYS A 172 -9.63 4.20 -12.36
CA LYS A 172 -9.07 5.48 -11.90
C LYS A 172 -7.55 5.51 -12.08
N TYR A 173 -6.84 4.47 -11.62
CA TYR A 173 -5.38 4.53 -11.50
C TYR A 173 -4.61 3.66 -12.47
N ILE A 174 -5.19 2.60 -13.03
CA ILE A 174 -4.44 1.59 -13.77
C ILE A 174 -4.60 1.81 -15.27
N LEU A 175 -3.49 1.68 -15.99
CA LEU A 175 -3.49 1.74 -17.44
C LEU A 175 -4.24 0.52 -18.00
N GLU A 176 -5.08 0.69 -19.03
CA GLU A 176 -5.93 -0.40 -19.53
C GLU A 176 -5.10 -1.61 -19.97
N SER A 177 -3.93 -1.37 -20.58
CA SER A 177 -2.99 -2.43 -20.98
C SER A 177 -2.45 -3.28 -19.81
N GLN A 178 -2.54 -2.79 -18.57
CA GLN A 178 -2.05 -3.45 -17.36
C GLN A 178 -3.15 -4.13 -16.55
N VAL A 179 -4.43 -3.95 -16.90
CA VAL A 179 -5.56 -4.55 -16.17
C VAL A 179 -5.43 -6.08 -16.11
N SER A 180 -5.08 -6.72 -17.23
CA SER A 180 -4.88 -8.18 -17.24
C SER A 180 -3.74 -8.64 -16.34
N ILE A 181 -2.73 -7.81 -16.10
CA ILE A 181 -1.60 -8.13 -15.21
C ILE A 181 -2.05 -7.99 -13.76
N LEU A 182 -2.81 -6.94 -13.45
CA LEU A 182 -3.46 -6.73 -12.16
C LEU A 182 -4.38 -7.91 -11.79
N ASP A 183 -5.19 -8.39 -12.74
CA ASP A 183 -6.15 -9.47 -12.53
C ASP A 183 -5.47 -10.84 -12.33
N ASN A 184 -4.32 -11.06 -12.96
CA ASN A 184 -3.55 -12.30 -12.85
C ASN A 184 -2.56 -12.30 -11.67
N ASN A 185 -2.48 -11.20 -10.91
CA ASN A 185 -1.62 -11.08 -9.74
C ASN A 185 -2.52 -11.16 -8.51
N ASP A 186 -2.65 -12.38 -7.97
CA ASP A 186 -3.44 -12.62 -6.76
C ASP A 186 -2.70 -12.20 -5.49
N GLY A 187 -1.39 -11.92 -5.56
CA GLY A 187 -0.58 -11.34 -4.49
C GLY A 187 0.21 -12.33 -3.61
N VAL A 188 0.39 -13.62 -3.97
CA VAL A 188 1.04 -14.59 -3.04
C VAL A 188 2.56 -14.46 -3.06
N ASP A 189 3.13 -14.11 -4.23
CA ASP A 189 4.57 -14.27 -4.50
C ASP A 189 5.18 -13.08 -5.28
N ARG A 190 4.55 -11.90 -5.26
CA ARG A 190 4.96 -10.77 -6.11
C ARG A 190 4.91 -9.43 -5.39
N PRO A 191 5.70 -8.44 -5.85
CA PRO A 191 5.53 -7.04 -5.45
C PRO A 191 4.06 -6.63 -5.58
N GLY A 192 3.49 -6.08 -4.52
CA GLY A 192 2.10 -5.67 -4.46
C GLY A 192 1.93 -4.24 -4.98
N LEU A 193 0.83 -3.95 -5.67
CA LEU A 193 0.53 -2.57 -6.07
C LEU A 193 0.24 -1.70 -4.84
N ILE A 194 -0.50 -2.25 -3.89
CA ILE A 194 -0.91 -1.64 -2.64
C ILE A 194 -0.49 -2.54 -1.48
N ASN A 195 -0.35 -1.97 -0.28
CA ASN A 195 -0.20 -2.78 0.92
C ASN A 195 -1.55 -3.47 1.22
N ASN A 196 -1.51 -4.78 1.42
CA ASN A 196 -2.66 -5.58 1.80
C ASN A 196 -2.27 -6.48 2.99
N ASN A 197 -3.24 -6.84 3.82
CA ASN A 197 -3.00 -7.78 4.92
C ASN A 197 -2.85 -9.21 4.39
N ASP A 198 -1.74 -9.49 3.72
CA ASP A 198 -1.44 -10.84 3.27
C ASP A 198 -1.04 -11.70 4.49
N LEU A 199 -1.64 -12.90 4.57
CA LEU A 199 -1.42 -13.88 5.63
C LEU A 199 -1.68 -13.38 7.06
N ASP A 200 -2.52 -12.35 7.24
CA ASP A 200 -2.88 -11.81 8.56
C ASP A 200 -1.68 -11.31 9.38
N ARG A 201 -0.66 -10.82 8.68
CA ARG A 201 0.58 -10.31 9.27
C ARG A 201 0.47 -8.89 9.77
N ASN A 202 -0.47 -8.09 9.24
CA ASN A 202 -0.76 -6.78 9.80
C ASN A 202 -1.68 -6.95 11.02
N PRO A 203 -1.41 -6.24 12.12
CA PRO A 203 -2.31 -6.20 13.25
C PRO A 203 -3.62 -5.51 12.89
N GLU A 204 -4.65 -5.78 13.68
CA GLU A 204 -5.86 -4.96 13.66
C GLU A 204 -5.51 -3.54 14.16
N PHE A 205 -5.65 -2.56 13.27
CA PHE A 205 -5.36 -1.17 13.58
C PHE A 205 -6.55 -0.49 14.28
N ILE A 206 -6.26 0.50 15.11
CA ILE A 206 -7.28 1.22 15.89
C ILE A 206 -8.18 2.05 14.96
N ARG A 207 -9.50 1.89 15.12
CA ARG A 207 -10.57 2.57 14.37
C ARG A 207 -11.56 3.28 15.31
N ASP A 208 -11.06 4.27 16.02
CA ASP A 208 -11.78 5.06 17.03
C ASP A 208 -12.26 6.45 16.53
N GLY A 209 -12.34 6.62 15.21
CA GLY A 209 -12.60 7.90 14.54
C GLY A 209 -11.35 8.73 14.26
N GLY A 210 -10.25 8.49 14.98
CA GLY A 210 -8.97 9.16 14.75
C GLY A 210 -8.21 8.63 13.53
N ALA A 211 -7.05 9.24 13.25
CA ALA A 211 -6.16 8.76 12.20
C ALA A 211 -5.64 7.36 12.57
N ARG A 212 -5.76 6.41 11.65
CA ARG A 212 -5.21 5.05 11.82
C ARG A 212 -3.70 5.05 11.60
N MET A 213 -3.27 5.70 10.52
CA MET A 213 -1.89 6.07 10.25
C MET A 213 -1.62 7.44 10.89
N GLN A 214 -0.86 7.44 11.97
CA GLN A 214 -0.62 8.62 12.81
C GLN A 214 0.64 9.40 12.46
N ASP A 215 1.50 8.87 11.60
CA ASP A 215 2.66 9.55 11.03
C ASP A 215 3.05 8.83 9.74
N ALA A 216 3.52 9.57 8.74
CA ALA A 216 4.08 8.98 7.54
C ALA A 216 5.07 9.92 6.86
N THR A 217 6.07 9.32 6.24
CA THR A 217 7.06 10.00 5.41
C THR A 217 7.11 9.37 4.04
N ILE A 218 7.34 10.19 3.01
CA ILE A 218 7.57 9.69 1.65
C ILE A 218 8.60 10.56 0.94
N ASP A 219 9.65 9.92 0.46
CA ASP A 219 10.75 10.55 -0.25
C ASP A 219 10.79 10.06 -1.69
N VAL A 220 10.78 10.98 -2.66
CA VAL A 220 11.06 10.66 -4.06
C VAL A 220 12.57 10.72 -4.25
N THR A 221 13.17 9.57 -4.58
CA THR A 221 14.63 9.43 -4.62
C THR A 221 15.20 9.47 -6.04
N SER A 222 14.39 9.10 -7.02
CA SER A 222 14.77 9.15 -8.44
C SER A 222 13.55 9.29 -9.32
N ILE A 223 13.69 10.13 -10.36
CA ILE A 223 12.72 10.28 -11.44
C ILE A 223 13.44 10.09 -12.77
N THR A 224 13.02 9.08 -13.54
CA THR A 224 13.53 8.80 -14.88
C THR A 224 12.41 8.91 -15.91
N ALA A 225 12.76 9.02 -17.19
CA ALA A 225 11.78 8.81 -18.26
C ALA A 225 12.32 7.88 -19.34
N THR A 226 11.43 7.30 -20.11
CA THR A 226 11.79 6.46 -21.25
C THR A 226 10.77 6.66 -22.37
N ASP A 227 11.25 6.68 -23.61
CA ASP A 227 10.44 6.62 -24.83
C ASP A 227 10.62 5.24 -25.46
N ASP A 228 9.70 4.32 -25.17
CA ASP A 228 9.75 2.97 -25.70
C ASP A 228 8.89 2.85 -26.98
N PRO A 229 9.39 2.23 -28.08
CA PRO A 229 8.61 2.09 -29.31
C PRO A 229 7.31 1.29 -29.18
N THR A 230 7.20 0.45 -28.16
CA THR A 230 6.05 -0.43 -27.89
C THR A 230 5.09 0.22 -26.92
N TRP A 231 5.62 0.80 -25.84
CA TRP A 231 4.82 1.31 -24.71
C TRP A 231 4.63 2.82 -24.77
N GLY A 232 5.36 3.54 -25.62
CA GLY A 232 5.38 4.98 -25.65
C GLY A 232 6.18 5.58 -24.49
N LYS A 233 5.88 6.84 -24.19
CA LYS A 233 6.60 7.61 -23.18
C LYS A 233 6.05 7.35 -21.78
N PHE A 234 6.94 7.17 -20.81
CA PHE A 234 6.57 6.98 -19.42
C PHE A 234 7.61 7.56 -18.47
N PHE A 235 7.17 7.83 -17.23
CA PHE A 235 8.05 8.13 -16.11
C PHE A 235 8.31 6.88 -15.27
N GLY A 236 9.52 6.76 -14.74
CA GLY A 236 9.86 5.84 -13.66
C GLY A 236 10.08 6.63 -12.36
N PHE A 237 9.49 6.19 -11.27
CA PHE A 237 9.66 6.77 -9.93
C PHE A 237 10.19 5.71 -8.97
N THR A 238 11.24 6.04 -8.24
CA THR A 238 11.69 5.29 -7.07
C THR A 238 11.47 6.14 -5.82
N MET A 239 10.74 5.60 -4.86
CA MET A 239 10.40 6.27 -3.62
C MET A 239 10.68 5.37 -2.42
N THR A 240 10.99 5.99 -1.29
CA THR A 240 11.11 5.32 0.00
C THR A 240 10.20 5.99 1.01
N GLY A 241 9.82 5.30 2.06
CA GLY A 241 9.05 5.94 3.12
C GLY A 241 8.72 5.02 4.27
N SER A 242 7.95 5.55 5.21
CA SER A 242 7.48 4.82 6.38
C SER A 242 6.12 5.32 6.81
N ALA A 243 5.37 4.46 7.50
CA ALA A 243 4.10 4.80 8.12
C ALA A 243 4.02 4.18 9.52
N ASP A 244 3.56 4.97 10.47
CA ASP A 244 3.30 4.59 11.85
C ASP A 244 1.80 4.43 12.05
N TYR A 245 1.37 3.21 12.37
CA TYR A 245 -0.03 2.89 12.59
C TYR A 245 -0.33 2.67 14.06
N ARG A 246 -1.52 3.09 14.48
CA ARG A 246 -2.01 2.91 15.85
C ARG A 246 -2.55 1.49 16.03
N VAL A 247 -2.06 0.79 17.03
CA VAL A 247 -2.47 -0.60 17.36
C VAL A 247 -2.65 -0.78 18.86
N THR A 248 -3.46 -1.75 19.26
CA THR A 248 -3.53 -2.20 20.66
C THR A 248 -2.46 -3.25 20.94
N ASP A 249 -2.09 -3.43 22.20
CA ASP A 249 -1.16 -4.47 22.66
C ASP A 249 -1.61 -5.85 22.16
N ALA A 250 -2.90 -6.15 22.34
CA ALA A 250 -3.49 -7.41 21.95
C ALA A 250 -3.37 -7.67 20.43
N ALA A 251 -3.63 -6.65 19.62
CA ALA A 251 -3.51 -6.74 18.16
C ALA A 251 -2.05 -6.90 17.70
N ALA A 252 -1.13 -6.14 18.31
CA ALA A 252 0.30 -6.24 18.03
C ALA A 252 0.86 -7.63 18.37
N ILE A 253 0.49 -8.18 19.54
CA ILE A 253 0.88 -9.53 19.96
C ILE A 253 0.29 -10.60 19.04
N ALA A 254 -0.98 -10.44 18.63
CA ALA A 254 -1.62 -11.37 17.71
C ALA A 254 -0.88 -11.43 16.36
N ALA A 255 -0.56 -10.28 15.77
CA ALA A 255 0.24 -10.20 14.54
C ALA A 255 1.65 -10.79 14.72
N ALA A 256 2.32 -10.48 15.83
CA ALA A 256 3.65 -11.03 16.11
C ALA A 256 3.65 -12.56 16.23
N LYS A 257 2.57 -13.17 16.76
CA LYS A 257 2.42 -14.64 16.82
C LYS A 257 2.17 -15.28 15.46
N VAL A 258 1.55 -14.57 14.52
CA VAL A 258 1.39 -15.04 13.14
C VAL A 258 2.74 -15.06 12.43
N GLU A 259 3.56 -14.02 12.62
CA GLU A 259 4.90 -13.92 12.01
C GLU A 259 5.91 -14.88 12.67
N PHE A 260 5.85 -15.02 13.99
CA PHE A 260 6.77 -15.83 14.79
C PHE A 260 6.01 -16.94 15.57
N PRO A 261 5.45 -17.95 14.88
CA PRO A 261 4.61 -18.96 15.52
C PRO A 261 5.35 -19.84 16.52
N ASP A 262 6.68 -19.92 16.42
CA ASP A 262 7.54 -20.72 17.30
C ASP A 262 8.01 -19.96 18.54
N TRP A 263 7.75 -18.64 18.65
CA TRP A 263 8.15 -17.86 19.81
C TRP A 263 7.22 -18.13 20.99
N SER A 264 7.80 -18.34 22.17
CA SER A 264 7.01 -18.39 23.39
C SER A 264 6.44 -17.01 23.73
N ALA A 265 5.48 -16.94 24.66
CA ALA A 265 5.05 -15.67 25.19
C ALA A 265 6.24 -14.89 25.77
N GLU A 266 7.09 -15.54 26.57
CA GLU A 266 8.30 -14.92 27.13
C GLU A 266 9.28 -14.41 26.06
N ASP A 267 9.44 -15.11 24.93
CA ASP A 267 10.28 -14.66 23.82
C ASP A 267 9.69 -13.42 23.13
N LEU A 268 8.36 -13.38 22.96
CA LEU A 268 7.65 -12.21 22.47
C LEU A 268 7.84 -11.05 23.45
N GLU A 269 7.54 -11.21 24.75
CA GLU A 269 7.70 -10.16 25.76
C GLU A 269 9.16 -9.69 25.95
N ALA A 270 10.15 -10.54 25.69
CA ALA A 270 11.55 -10.15 25.75
C ALA A 270 12.02 -9.39 24.50
N LYS A 271 11.31 -9.54 23.37
CA LYS A 271 11.64 -8.91 22.08
C LYS A 271 10.81 -7.69 21.77
N LEU A 272 9.55 -7.75 22.13
CA LEU A 272 8.59 -6.66 22.19
C LEU A 272 8.89 -5.95 23.51
N GLU A 273 9.62 -4.83 23.47
CA GLU A 273 10.03 -4.09 24.68
C GLU A 273 8.87 -3.96 25.69
N THR A 274 9.18 -3.97 27.00
CA THR A 274 8.20 -4.11 28.10
C THR A 274 7.02 -3.14 28.08
N ASP A 275 7.17 -2.01 27.39
CA ASP A 275 6.15 -0.96 27.28
C ASP A 275 4.99 -1.38 26.36
N LEU A 276 5.14 -2.46 25.57
CA LEU A 276 4.04 -3.09 24.80
C LEU A 276 3.02 -3.88 25.61
N LEU A 277 3.35 -4.14 26.88
CA LEU A 277 2.57 -5.00 27.78
C LEU A 277 2.15 -4.25 29.04
N ASP A 278 2.23 -2.91 28.98
CA ASP A 278 1.78 -2.07 30.07
C ASP A 278 0.24 -2.13 30.25
N ASN A 279 -0.47 -2.74 29.28
CA ASN A 279 -1.93 -2.81 29.21
C ASN A 279 -2.58 -1.41 29.23
N THR A 280 -1.83 -0.39 28.83
CA THR A 280 -2.22 1.01 28.87
C THR A 280 -1.76 1.76 27.62
N GLY A 281 -2.61 1.83 26.60
CA GLY A 281 -2.48 2.87 25.57
C GLY A 281 -2.59 2.39 24.13
N THR A 282 -2.05 3.24 23.25
CA THR A 282 -1.94 3.02 21.81
C THR A 282 -0.47 2.76 21.50
N ASN A 283 -0.18 1.61 20.91
CA ASN A 283 1.14 1.27 20.39
C ASN A 283 1.30 1.69 18.93
N VAL A 284 2.54 1.65 18.45
CA VAL A 284 2.91 1.98 17.08
C VAL A 284 3.39 0.75 16.33
N TRP A 285 2.72 0.44 15.23
CA TRP A 285 3.20 -0.51 14.23
C TRP A 285 3.80 0.27 13.07
N ARG A 286 5.13 0.17 12.87
CA ARG A 286 5.80 0.85 11.76
C ARG A 286 5.95 -0.07 10.56
N THR A 287 5.51 0.39 9.40
CA THR A 287 5.81 -0.24 8.11
C THR A 287 6.78 0.64 7.33
N THR A 288 7.75 0.02 6.68
CA THR A 288 8.68 0.70 5.76
C THR A 288 8.39 0.29 4.32
N TYR A 289 8.58 1.23 3.40
CA TYR A 289 8.21 1.11 2.00
C TYR A 289 9.40 1.37 1.08
N SER A 290 9.57 0.50 0.10
CA SER A 290 10.38 0.74 -1.08
C SER A 290 9.46 0.63 -2.29
N LEU A 291 9.19 1.74 -2.94
CA LEU A 291 8.18 1.85 -3.98
C LEU A 291 8.84 2.13 -5.33
N ASN A 292 8.45 1.38 -6.35
CA ASN A 292 8.86 1.63 -7.72
C ASN A 292 7.62 1.64 -8.59
N PHE A 293 7.40 2.73 -9.31
CA PHE A 293 6.25 2.88 -10.19
C PHE A 293 6.68 3.33 -11.58
N THR A 294 5.95 2.84 -12.57
CA THR A 294 5.93 3.40 -13.92
C THR A 294 4.61 4.12 -14.14
N VAL A 295 4.66 5.35 -14.65
CA VAL A 295 3.48 6.20 -14.82
C VAL A 295 3.40 6.72 -16.26
N MET A 296 2.20 6.65 -16.83
CA MET A 296 1.91 6.97 -18.23
C MET A 296 0.68 7.87 -18.33
N LYS A 297 0.58 8.65 -19.41
CA LYS A 297 -0.59 9.51 -19.65
C LYS A 297 -1.56 8.80 -20.60
N GLU A 298 -2.77 8.55 -20.13
CA GLU A 298 -3.89 7.98 -20.92
C GLU A 298 -5.08 8.93 -20.80
N ASP A 299 -5.63 9.34 -21.94
CA ASP A 299 -6.75 10.30 -22.01
C ASP A 299 -6.55 11.57 -21.16
N GLY A 300 -5.30 12.06 -21.15
CA GLY A 300 -4.91 13.27 -20.42
C GLY A 300 -4.70 13.10 -18.91
N ARG A 301 -4.84 11.88 -18.37
CA ARG A 301 -4.66 11.56 -16.95
C ARG A 301 -3.47 10.65 -16.74
N TRP A 302 -2.78 10.80 -15.61
CA TRP A 302 -1.73 9.88 -15.20
C TRP A 302 -2.33 8.54 -14.75
N LYS A 303 -1.69 7.45 -15.15
CA LYS A 303 -2.04 6.05 -14.87
C LYS A 303 -0.79 5.27 -14.54
N ILE A 304 -0.91 4.27 -13.70
CA ILE A 304 0.14 3.33 -13.34
C ILE A 304 0.24 2.27 -14.44
N GLY A 305 1.39 2.25 -15.09
CA GLY A 305 1.77 1.31 -16.14
C GLY A 305 2.63 0.14 -15.64
N GLY A 306 3.10 0.19 -14.38
CA GLY A 306 3.90 -0.86 -13.77
C GLY A 306 4.26 -0.52 -12.33
N TYR A 307 4.56 -1.55 -11.54
CA TYR A 307 4.94 -1.42 -10.13
C TYR A 307 5.88 -2.55 -9.70
N ASP A 308 6.77 -2.24 -8.76
CA ASP A 308 7.65 -3.21 -8.09
C ASP A 308 7.91 -2.73 -6.65
N ASN A 309 6.85 -2.81 -5.84
CA ASN A 309 6.86 -2.32 -4.47
C ASN A 309 7.18 -3.44 -3.49
N GLN A 310 7.93 -3.09 -2.46
CA GLN A 310 8.23 -3.94 -1.33
C GLN A 310 7.75 -3.25 -0.05
N PHE A 311 6.99 -4.01 0.73
CA PHE A 311 6.47 -3.60 2.01
C PHE A 311 7.16 -4.44 3.06
N SER A 312 7.90 -3.79 3.96
CA SER A 312 8.53 -4.48 5.07
C SER A 312 7.90 -3.98 6.35
N SER A 313 7.02 -4.81 6.89
CA SER A 313 6.62 -4.76 8.30
C SER A 313 7.66 -5.45 9.19
N ASN A 314 8.72 -6.03 8.60
CA ASN A 314 9.72 -6.79 9.32
C ASN A 314 10.61 -5.89 10.18
N GLY A 315 10.50 -6.08 11.49
CA GLY A 315 11.67 -6.08 12.35
C GLY A 315 11.88 -4.85 13.21
N ASN A 316 10.96 -3.91 13.26
CA ASN A 316 10.97 -2.93 14.33
C ASN A 316 9.54 -2.52 14.69
N LEU A 317 8.93 -3.23 15.64
CA LEU A 317 7.97 -2.58 16.51
C LEU A 317 8.74 -1.48 17.25
N TRP A 318 8.81 -0.30 16.63
CA TRP A 318 9.40 0.88 17.26
C TRP A 318 8.34 1.43 18.19
N ILE A 319 8.53 1.20 19.48
CA ILE A 319 7.66 1.76 20.50
C ILE A 319 8.34 3.04 20.98
N ARG A 320 7.59 4.14 21.00
CA ARG A 320 8.04 5.43 21.54
C ARG A 320 7.51 5.61 22.93
#